data_AF-A0A2G4RFL7-F1
#
_entry.id   AF-A0A2G4RFL7-F1
#
_cell.length_a   1.000
_cell.length_b   1.000
_cell.length_c   1.000
_cell.angle_alpha   90.00
_cell.angle_beta   90.00
_cell.angle_gamma   90.00
#
_symmetry.space_group_name_H-M   'P 1'
#
loop_
_entity.id
_entity.type
_entity.pdbx_description
1 polymer ?
#
loop_
_entity_poly.entity_id
_entity_poly.type
_entity_poly.pdbx_seq_one_letter_code
_entity_poly.pdbx_strand_id
1 'polypeptide(L)'
;MTPQAYGQGIREEGLAASRRLEGVFEKAIGEVRKERQVLASIVGEANNRRDQWFYLIFIGLMAFLFGVGVAPLLFNHITWKNFDERVASFIVGGQDRWESGAAMMRDARPEQWSGFMWEDRLVQDNMPKIRDCRIAATQVGQPKSCVITIKPDAQ
;
A
#
# COMPACT_ATOMS: atom_id res chain seq x y z
N MET A 1 6.02 -83.77 40.41
CA MET A 1 6.40 -82.38 40.75
C MET A 1 5.17 -81.52 40.48
N THR A 2 4.55 -80.95 41.52
CA THR A 2 3.21 -80.37 41.46
C THR A 2 3.21 -78.92 40.91
N PRO A 3 2.24 -78.53 40.07
CA PRO A 3 2.15 -77.21 39.46
C PRO A 3 1.87 -76.06 40.45
N GLN A 4 1.55 -76.37 41.71
CA GLN A 4 1.25 -75.39 42.74
C GLN A 4 2.50 -74.68 43.30
N ALA A 5 3.68 -75.29 43.22
CA ALA A 5 4.94 -74.67 43.66
C ALA A 5 5.41 -73.53 42.71
N TYR A 6 5.13 -73.65 41.41
CA TYR A 6 5.49 -72.64 40.42
C TYR A 6 4.65 -71.36 40.54
N GLY A 7 3.38 -71.48 40.96
CA GLY A 7 2.49 -70.32 41.15
C GLY A 7 2.85 -69.44 42.36
N GLN A 8 3.51 -70.00 43.37
CA GLN A 8 3.95 -69.24 44.54
C GLN A 8 5.23 -68.43 44.26
N GLY A 9 6.21 -69.01 43.55
CA GLY A 9 7.44 -68.29 43.16
C GLY A 9 7.16 -67.07 42.28
N ILE A 10 6.25 -67.18 41.31
CA ILE A 10 5.89 -66.05 40.43
C ILE A 10 5.13 -64.94 41.17
N ARG A 11 4.37 -65.27 42.23
CA ARG A 11 3.69 -64.26 43.05
C ARG A 11 4.66 -63.48 43.94
N GLU A 12 5.63 -64.15 44.56
CA GLU A 12 6.63 -63.47 45.39
C GLU A 12 7.57 -62.60 44.54
N GLU A 13 8.00 -63.09 43.38
CA GLU A 13 8.82 -62.30 42.45
C GLU A 13 8.02 -61.18 41.79
N GLY A 14 6.75 -61.40 41.45
CA GLY A 14 5.85 -60.39 40.90
C GLY A 14 5.54 -59.25 41.89
N LEU A 15 5.36 -59.55 43.18
CA LEU A 15 5.16 -58.54 44.22
C LEU A 15 6.42 -57.70 44.46
N ALA A 16 7.60 -58.32 44.39
CA ALA A 16 8.87 -57.59 44.47
C ALA A 16 9.12 -56.71 43.23
N ALA A 17 8.72 -57.17 42.04
CA ALA A 17 8.80 -56.40 40.80
C ALA A 17 7.82 -55.21 40.78
N SER A 18 6.57 -55.40 41.21
CA SER A 18 5.56 -54.33 41.27
C SER A 18 5.96 -53.19 42.20
N ARG A 19 6.53 -53.48 43.39
CA ARG A 19 7.02 -52.42 44.30
C ARG A 19 8.17 -51.61 43.70
N ARG A 20 9.03 -52.24 42.90
CA ARG A 20 10.11 -51.54 42.19
C ARG A 20 9.56 -50.69 41.04
N LEU A 21 8.52 -51.17 40.36
CA LEU A 21 7.87 -50.44 39.27
C LEU A 21 7.10 -49.21 39.79
N GLU A 22 6.41 -49.29 40.92
CA GLU A 22 5.68 -48.14 41.50
C GLU A 22 6.58 -46.91 41.71
N GLY A 23 7.76 -47.09 42.33
CA GLY A 23 8.70 -45.98 42.54
C GLY A 23 9.30 -45.42 41.25
N VAL A 24 9.50 -46.26 40.23
CA VAL A 24 9.99 -45.84 38.91
C VAL A 24 8.88 -45.11 38.13
N PHE A 25 7.64 -45.58 38.21
CA PHE A 25 6.48 -44.95 37.58
C PHE A 25 6.16 -43.60 38.23
N GLU A 26 6.18 -43.49 39.57
CA GLU A 26 5.98 -42.19 40.23
C GLU A 26 7.06 -41.18 39.83
N LYS A 27 8.32 -41.63 39.74
CA LYS A 27 9.42 -40.77 39.29
C LYS A 27 9.26 -40.35 37.83
N ALA A 28 8.90 -41.29 36.94
CA ALA A 28 8.64 -40.99 35.53
C ALA A 28 7.43 -40.07 35.34
N ILE A 29 6.35 -40.28 36.08
CA ILE A 29 5.15 -39.40 36.05
C ILE A 29 5.51 -38.00 36.58
N GLY A 30 6.35 -37.91 37.62
CA GLY A 30 6.85 -36.65 38.16
C GLY A 30 7.73 -35.87 37.18
N GLU A 31 8.62 -36.55 36.46
CA GLU A 31 9.47 -35.96 35.42
C GLU A 31 8.63 -35.51 34.21
N VAL A 32 7.70 -36.34 33.74
CA VAL A 32 6.79 -35.98 32.62
C VAL A 32 5.87 -34.80 32.97
N ARG A 33 5.40 -34.69 34.21
CA ARG A 33 4.59 -33.53 34.65
C ARG A 33 5.41 -32.25 34.66
N LYS A 34 6.66 -32.29 35.12
CA LYS A 34 7.57 -31.12 35.08
C LYS A 34 7.84 -30.66 33.66
N GLU A 35 8.08 -31.58 32.73
CA GLU A 35 8.28 -31.23 31.32
C GLU A 35 7.02 -30.65 30.68
N ARG A 36 5.84 -31.25 30.91
CA ARG A 36 4.55 -30.71 30.42
C ARG A 36 4.28 -29.29 30.91
N GLN A 37 4.63 -28.97 32.15
CA GLN A 37 4.40 -27.64 32.73
C GLN A 37 5.30 -26.58 32.11
N VAL A 38 6.55 -26.93 31.80
CA VAL A 38 7.50 -26.07 31.09
C VAL A 38 7.10 -25.89 29.62
N LEU A 39 6.61 -26.94 28.96
CA LEU A 39 6.09 -26.81 27.60
C LEU A 39 4.80 -25.97 27.55
N ALA A 40 3.91 -26.11 28.54
CA ALA A 40 2.67 -25.33 28.61
C ALA A 40 2.93 -23.83 28.85
N SER A 41 3.93 -23.48 29.67
CA SER A 41 4.31 -22.07 29.88
C SER A 41 4.96 -21.47 28.63
N ILE A 42 5.82 -22.22 27.93
CA ILE A 42 6.48 -21.76 26.70
C ILE A 42 5.46 -21.62 25.55
N VAL A 43 4.50 -22.53 25.43
CA VAL A 43 3.45 -22.47 24.39
C VAL A 43 2.42 -21.37 24.68
N GLY A 44 2.08 -21.13 25.95
CA GLY A 44 1.17 -20.05 26.35
C GLY A 44 1.71 -18.66 26.01
N GLU A 45 3.02 -18.44 26.13
CA GLU A 45 3.66 -17.15 25.85
C GLU A 45 3.86 -16.90 24.34
N ALA A 46 4.09 -17.96 23.55
CA ALA A 46 4.28 -17.87 22.10
C ALA A 46 2.98 -17.60 21.31
N ASN A 47 1.81 -17.95 21.88
CA ASN A 47 0.53 -17.70 21.24
C ASN A 47 0.12 -16.23 21.37
N ASN A 48 0.25 -15.67 22.58
CA ASN A 48 -0.18 -14.30 22.86
C ASN A 48 0.64 -13.25 22.09
N ARG A 49 1.95 -13.48 21.86
CA ARG A 49 2.78 -12.60 21.03
C ARG A 49 2.44 -12.66 19.55
N ARG A 50 2.15 -13.85 19.00
CA ARG A 50 1.78 -13.97 17.58
C ARG A 50 0.45 -13.29 17.29
N ASP A 51 -0.52 -13.46 18.18
CA ASP A 51 -1.82 -12.80 18.02
C ASP A 51 -1.67 -11.28 18.08
N GLN A 52 -0.88 -10.75 19.02
CA GLN A 52 -0.62 -9.31 19.10
C GLN A 52 0.04 -8.74 17.84
N TRP A 53 1.06 -9.42 17.30
CA TRP A 53 1.71 -8.98 16.05
C TRP A 53 0.77 -9.07 14.86
N PHE A 54 -0.05 -10.11 14.79
CA PHE A 54 -1.06 -10.25 13.74
C PHE A 54 -2.10 -9.12 13.82
N TYR A 55 -2.56 -8.77 15.01
CA TYR A 55 -3.45 -7.63 15.22
C TYR A 55 -2.83 -6.29 14.80
N LEU A 56 -1.58 -6.03 15.16
CA LEU A 56 -0.89 -4.80 14.76
C LEU A 56 -0.68 -4.70 13.24
N ILE A 57 -0.27 -5.80 12.61
CA ILE A 57 -0.12 -5.87 11.15
C ILE A 57 -1.47 -5.70 10.47
N PHE A 58 -2.51 -6.36 10.98
CA PHE A 58 -3.86 -6.28 10.43
C PHE A 58 -4.44 -4.87 10.54
N ILE A 59 -4.31 -4.22 11.71
CA ILE A 59 -4.74 -2.82 11.92
C ILE A 59 -3.93 -1.89 11.01
N GLY A 60 -2.62 -2.10 10.89
CA GLY A 60 -1.75 -1.33 9.99
C GLY A 60 -2.16 -1.47 8.52
N LEU A 61 -2.42 -2.70 8.06
CA LEU A 61 -2.89 -2.97 6.70
C LEU A 61 -4.26 -2.34 6.45
N MET A 62 -5.19 -2.47 7.39
CA MET A 62 -6.51 -1.85 7.27
C MET A 62 -6.38 -0.33 7.23
N ALA A 63 -5.62 0.29 8.14
CA ALA A 63 -5.39 1.73 8.13
C ALA A 63 -4.72 2.20 6.82
N PHE A 64 -3.79 1.41 6.26
CA PHE A 64 -3.14 1.70 4.99
C PHE A 64 -4.12 1.60 3.81
N LEU A 65 -4.92 0.52 3.73
CA LEU A 65 -5.90 0.33 2.67
C LEU A 65 -7.01 1.39 2.73
N PHE A 66 -7.48 1.74 3.93
CA PHE A 66 -8.44 2.84 4.12
C PHE A 66 -7.78 4.19 3.81
N GLY A 67 -6.55 4.43 4.24
CA GLY A 67 -5.83 5.67 3.93
C GLY A 67 -5.64 5.85 2.42
N VAL A 68 -5.11 4.85 1.73
CA VAL A 68 -4.86 4.91 0.28
C VAL A 68 -6.16 4.86 -0.53
N GLY A 69 -7.19 4.15 -0.08
CA GLY A 69 -8.46 4.03 -0.81
C GLY A 69 -9.41 5.20 -0.58
N VAL A 70 -9.52 5.69 0.66
CA VAL A 70 -10.48 6.74 1.04
C VAL A 70 -9.87 8.14 0.87
N ALA A 71 -8.57 8.33 1.08
CA ALA A 71 -7.98 9.66 0.94
C ALA A 71 -8.16 10.25 -0.47
N PRO A 72 -7.92 9.53 -1.58
CA PRO A 72 -8.16 10.09 -2.92
C PRO A 72 -9.62 10.48 -3.16
N LEU A 73 -10.57 9.71 -2.63
CA LEU A 73 -12.01 9.98 -2.76
C LEU A 73 -12.44 11.20 -1.94
N LEU A 74 -11.86 11.38 -0.75
CA LEU A 74 -12.09 12.56 0.08
C LEU A 74 -11.42 13.81 -0.51
N PHE A 75 -10.19 13.72 -1.04
CA PHE A 75 -9.52 14.84 -1.72
C PHE A 75 -10.28 15.27 -2.99
N ASN A 76 -10.92 14.35 -3.69
CA ASN A 76 -11.74 14.67 -4.85
C ASN A 76 -13.05 15.43 -4.49
N HIS A 77 -13.59 15.24 -3.27
CA HIS A 77 -14.86 15.85 -2.88
C HIS A 77 -14.73 17.05 -1.93
N ILE A 78 -13.62 17.12 -1.17
CA ILE A 78 -13.31 18.21 -0.26
C ILE A 78 -12.38 19.18 -1.02
N THR A 79 -12.97 20.07 -1.80
CA THR A 79 -12.25 21.14 -2.48
C THR A 79 -11.72 22.15 -1.44
N TRP A 80 -10.62 21.83 -0.76
CA TRP A 80 -9.80 22.84 -0.09
C TRP A 80 -9.07 23.63 -1.19
N LYS A 81 -9.80 24.62 -1.73
CA LYS A 81 -9.46 25.44 -2.92
C LYS A 81 -8.05 26.05 -2.92
N ASN A 82 -7.36 26.09 -1.78
CA ASN A 82 -6.02 26.65 -1.62
C ASN A 82 -4.94 25.64 -1.20
N PHE A 83 -5.32 24.41 -0.80
CA PHE A 83 -4.38 23.37 -0.34
C PHE A 83 -4.09 22.33 -1.41
N ASP A 84 -5.04 22.13 -2.32
CA ASP A 84 -4.96 21.20 -3.45
C ASP A 84 -3.81 21.54 -4.42
N GLU A 85 -3.48 22.83 -4.57
CA GLU A 85 -2.49 23.30 -5.55
C GLU A 85 -1.04 22.95 -5.17
N ARG A 86 -0.71 22.95 -3.87
CA ARG A 86 0.65 22.63 -3.38
C ARG A 86 0.88 21.13 -3.22
N VAL A 87 -0.18 20.37 -2.96
CA VAL A 87 -0.07 18.92 -2.78
C VAL A 87 -0.16 18.20 -4.13
N ALA A 88 -1.01 18.65 -5.06
CA ALA A 88 -1.04 18.10 -6.42
C ALA A 88 0.30 18.32 -7.16
N SER A 89 0.96 19.48 -6.97
CA SER A 89 2.29 19.72 -7.53
C SER A 89 3.39 18.87 -6.89
N PHE A 90 3.22 18.44 -5.64
CA PHE A 90 4.16 17.55 -4.95
C PHE A 90 3.97 16.07 -5.36
N ILE A 91 2.73 15.62 -5.56
CA ILE A 91 2.40 14.24 -5.95
C ILE A 91 2.80 13.96 -7.41
N VAL A 92 2.72 14.95 -8.30
CA VAL A 92 3.09 14.78 -9.73
C VAL A 92 4.61 14.77 -9.96
N GLY A 93 5.43 15.12 -8.96
CA GLY A 93 6.83 14.71 -8.91
C GLY A 93 7.76 15.23 -10.02
N GLY A 94 7.41 16.27 -10.77
CA GLY A 94 8.33 16.79 -11.78
C GLY A 94 7.78 17.97 -12.56
N GLN A 95 8.42 19.11 -12.36
CA GLN A 95 8.41 20.33 -13.18
C GLN A 95 7.02 20.99 -13.37
N ASP A 96 6.96 22.29 -13.07
CA ASP A 96 5.89 23.27 -13.27
C ASP A 96 4.44 22.78 -13.56
N ARG A 97 3.44 23.37 -12.89
CA ARG A 97 2.01 23.00 -13.07
C ARG A 97 1.56 23.02 -14.54
N TRP A 98 2.15 23.89 -15.36
CA TRP A 98 1.93 23.95 -16.80
C TRP A 98 2.52 22.74 -17.54
N GLU A 99 3.75 22.36 -17.23
CA GLU A 99 4.44 21.22 -17.86
C GLU A 99 3.74 19.90 -17.52
N SER A 100 3.31 19.74 -16.27
CA SER A 100 2.48 18.63 -15.82
C SER A 100 1.14 18.57 -16.59
N GLY A 101 0.46 19.70 -16.73
CA GLY A 101 -0.77 19.79 -17.53
C GLY A 101 -0.55 19.48 -19.01
N ALA A 102 0.54 19.98 -19.59
CA ALA A 102 0.96 19.70 -20.95
C ALA A 102 1.28 18.21 -21.17
N ALA A 103 1.92 17.55 -20.20
CA ALA A 103 2.15 16.12 -20.22
C ALA A 103 0.83 15.34 -20.24
N MET A 104 -0.13 15.69 -19.37
CA MET A 104 -1.46 15.05 -19.34
C MET A 104 -2.23 15.26 -20.65
N MET A 105 -2.22 16.46 -21.22
CA MET A 105 -2.91 16.74 -22.49
C MET A 105 -2.28 15.97 -23.67
N ARG A 106 -0.94 15.90 -23.72
CA ARG A 106 -0.22 15.13 -24.74
C ARG A 106 -0.52 13.63 -24.64
N ASP A 107 -0.54 13.09 -23.42
CA ASP A 107 -0.79 11.67 -23.17
C ASP A 107 -2.23 11.29 -23.48
N ALA A 108 -3.20 12.10 -23.05
CA ALA A 108 -4.61 11.81 -23.27
C ALA A 108 -5.01 11.83 -24.74
N ARG A 109 -4.49 12.80 -25.54
CA ARG A 109 -4.83 12.98 -26.96
C ARG A 109 -3.68 13.59 -27.76
N PRO A 110 -2.74 12.77 -28.27
CA PRO A 110 -1.52 13.27 -28.92
C PRO A 110 -1.78 14.05 -30.21
N GLU A 111 -2.76 13.64 -31.03
CA GLU A 111 -3.11 14.35 -32.26
C GLU A 111 -3.67 15.75 -31.95
N GLN A 112 -4.59 15.88 -31.00
CA GLN A 112 -5.15 17.17 -30.59
C GLN A 112 -4.08 18.08 -29.97
N TRP A 113 -3.15 17.50 -29.22
CA TRP A 113 -2.00 18.22 -28.68
C TRP A 113 -1.10 18.80 -29.78
N SER A 114 -0.82 18.04 -30.85
CA SER A 114 -0.03 18.56 -31.98
C SER A 114 -0.70 19.74 -32.69
N GLY A 115 -2.03 19.68 -32.88
CA GLY A 115 -2.82 20.80 -33.43
C GLY A 115 -2.74 22.04 -32.54
N PHE A 116 -2.95 21.88 -31.24
CA PHE A 116 -2.82 22.97 -30.26
C PHE A 116 -1.42 23.61 -30.29
N MET A 117 -0.36 22.82 -30.35
CA MET A 117 1.01 23.33 -30.42
C MET A 117 1.30 24.08 -31.73
N TRP A 118 0.69 23.68 -32.84
CA TRP A 118 0.79 24.39 -34.11
C TRP A 118 0.07 25.75 -34.03
N GLU A 119 -1.13 25.78 -33.46
CA GLU A 119 -1.89 27.03 -33.25
C GLU A 119 -1.15 28.01 -32.32
N ASP A 120 -0.59 27.51 -31.22
CA ASP A 120 0.22 28.33 -30.30
C ASP A 120 1.44 28.91 -31.02
N ARG A 121 2.17 28.08 -31.78
CA ARG A 121 3.33 28.55 -32.57
C ARG A 121 2.93 29.60 -33.61
N LEU A 122 1.78 29.44 -34.28
CA LEU A 122 1.26 30.42 -35.23
C LEU A 122 0.99 31.77 -34.57
N VAL A 123 0.41 31.77 -33.36
CA VAL A 123 0.16 32.99 -32.57
C VAL A 123 1.47 33.62 -32.13
N GLN A 124 2.42 32.83 -31.63
CA GLN A 124 3.73 33.32 -31.20
C GLN A 124 4.50 33.98 -32.35
N ASP A 125 4.53 33.33 -33.52
CA ASP A 125 5.19 33.84 -34.73
C ASP A 125 4.57 35.16 -35.23
N ASN A 126 3.29 35.39 -34.95
CA ASN A 126 2.55 36.59 -35.36
C ASN A 126 2.26 37.55 -34.18
N MET A 127 2.82 37.32 -32.99
CA MET A 127 2.43 38.01 -31.77
C MET A 127 2.44 39.55 -31.90
N PRO A 128 3.48 40.20 -32.50
CA PRO A 128 3.46 41.64 -32.68
C PRO A 128 2.27 42.12 -33.51
N LYS A 129 1.97 41.47 -34.64
CA LYS A 129 0.85 41.82 -35.53
C LYS A 129 -0.50 41.60 -34.85
N ILE A 130 -0.65 40.48 -34.12
CA ILE A 130 -1.87 40.15 -33.38
C ILE A 130 -2.10 41.18 -32.26
N ARG A 131 -1.05 41.56 -31.52
CA ARG A 131 -1.12 42.56 -30.46
C ARG A 131 -1.57 43.91 -31.00
N ASP A 132 -0.95 44.39 -32.07
CA ASP A 132 -1.25 45.70 -32.65
C ASP A 132 -2.67 45.71 -33.27
N CYS A 133 -3.06 44.60 -33.89
CA CYS A 133 -4.42 44.37 -34.35
C CYS A 133 -5.44 44.44 -33.21
N ARG A 134 -5.17 43.75 -32.10
CA ARG A 134 -6.01 43.76 -30.91
C ARG A 134 -6.16 45.17 -30.33
N ILE A 135 -5.05 45.90 -30.20
CA ILE A 135 -5.07 47.31 -29.74
C ILE A 135 -5.96 48.16 -30.66
N ALA A 136 -5.80 48.04 -31.98
CA ALA A 136 -6.60 48.81 -32.91
C ALA A 136 -8.10 48.42 -32.89
N ALA A 137 -8.42 47.13 -32.75
CA ALA A 137 -9.80 46.67 -32.60
C ALA A 137 -10.43 47.22 -31.31
N THR A 138 -9.68 47.22 -30.20
CA THR A 138 -10.12 47.80 -28.93
C THR A 138 -10.31 49.32 -29.02
N GLN A 139 -9.43 50.03 -29.73
CA GLN A 139 -9.56 51.49 -29.91
C GLN A 139 -10.81 51.88 -30.72
N VAL A 140 -11.15 51.09 -31.74
CA VAL A 140 -12.35 51.34 -32.58
C VAL A 140 -13.62 50.76 -31.95
N GLY A 141 -13.48 49.84 -30.99
CA GLY A 141 -14.61 49.15 -30.35
C GLY A 141 -15.36 48.20 -31.30
N GLN A 142 -14.74 47.81 -32.41
CA GLN A 142 -15.36 46.96 -33.44
C GLN A 142 -14.38 45.86 -33.89
N PRO A 143 -14.89 44.72 -34.37
CA PRO A 143 -14.06 43.69 -34.98
C PRO A 143 -13.22 44.25 -36.13
N LYS A 144 -11.93 43.91 -36.17
CA LYS A 144 -10.99 44.37 -37.19
C LYS A 144 -10.40 43.18 -37.94
N SER A 145 -10.38 43.25 -39.27
CA SER A 145 -9.67 42.28 -40.11
C SER A 145 -8.17 42.57 -40.10
N CYS A 146 -7.37 41.51 -39.89
CA CYS A 146 -5.92 41.58 -39.81
C CYS A 146 -5.30 40.40 -40.56
N VAL A 147 -4.20 40.65 -41.25
CA VAL A 147 -3.49 39.64 -42.05
C VAL A 147 -2.36 39.06 -41.23
N ILE A 148 -2.41 37.75 -41.01
CA ILE A 148 -1.33 36.97 -40.39
C ILE A 148 -0.51 36.26 -41.46
N THR A 149 0.72 35.89 -41.09
CA THR A 149 1.63 35.14 -41.96
C THR A 149 1.72 33.71 -41.45
N ILE A 150 1.36 32.75 -42.31
CA ILE A 150 1.51 31.33 -42.04
C ILE A 150 2.80 30.88 -42.72
N LYS A 151 3.72 30.31 -41.94
CA LYS A 151 4.94 29.70 -42.47
C LYS A 151 4.61 28.31 -43.02
N PRO A 152 5.29 27.84 -44.09
CA PRO A 152 5.18 26.45 -44.50
C PRO A 152 5.66 25.53 -43.38
N ASP A 153 5.06 24.34 -43.29
CA ASP A 153 5.53 23.32 -42.35
C ASP A 153 6.97 22.96 -42.70
N ALA A 154 7.87 23.05 -41.71
CA ALA A 154 9.23 22.55 -41.86
C ALA A 154 9.15 21.02 -41.95
N GLN A 155 9.36 20.48 -43.16
CA GLN A 155 9.52 19.05 -43.40
C GLN A 155 10.79 18.53 -42.72
#